data_AF-A0A940VGT8-F1
#
_entry.id   AF-A0A940VGT8-F1
#
_cell.length_a   1.000
_cell.length_b   1.000
_cell.length_c   1.000
_cell.angle_alpha   90.00
_cell.angle_beta   90.00
_cell.angle_gamma   90.00
#
_symmetry.space_group_name_H-M   'P 1'
#
loop_
_entity.id
_entity.type
_entity.pdbx_description
1 polymer ?
#
loop_
_entity_poly.entity_id
_entity_poly.type
_entity_poly.pdbx_seq_one_letter_code
_entity_poly.pdbx_strand_id
1 'polypeptide(L)'
;MEQSEFFSLLDSLYAFDEGATDSGINDKITKNKIRQYLAQMLEMDLVLLITSFVREYYLSDSAINSGYSIIDVLAFLEWLDREMNICIN
;
A
#
# COMPACT_ATOMS: atom_id res chain seq x y z
N MET A 1 -10.59 11.29 -3.89
CA MET A 1 -10.13 10.65 -2.64
C MET A 1 -8.93 11.43 -2.20
N GLU A 2 -8.95 11.90 -0.96
CA GLU A 2 -7.79 12.61 -0.38
C GLU A 2 -6.63 11.63 -0.22
N GLN A 3 -5.39 12.10 -0.28
CA GLN A 3 -4.20 11.22 -0.24
C GLN A 3 -4.12 10.42 1.08
N SER A 4 -4.45 11.05 2.21
CA SER A 4 -4.45 10.40 3.52
C SER A 4 -5.50 9.29 3.64
N GLU A 5 -6.67 9.50 3.01
CA GLU A 5 -7.73 8.49 2.94
C GLU A 5 -7.27 7.30 2.09
N PHE A 6 -6.60 7.57 0.96
CA PHE A 6 -6.04 6.52 0.11
C PHE A 6 -4.98 5.69 0.84
N PHE A 7 -4.04 6.34 1.54
CA PHE A 7 -2.97 5.64 2.27
C PHE A 7 -3.52 4.77 3.39
N SER A 8 -4.46 5.29 4.18
CA SER A 8 -5.13 4.51 5.22
C SER A 8 -5.83 3.27 4.66
N LEU A 9 -6.52 3.40 3.52
CA LEU A 9 -7.17 2.28 2.85
C LEU A 9 -6.16 1.26 2.30
N LEU A 10 -5.05 1.72 1.74
CA LEU A 10 -4.01 0.86 1.19
C LEU A 10 -3.32 0.04 2.28
N ASP A 11 -2.97 0.68 3.40
CA ASP A 11 -2.40 0.03 4.57
C ASP A 11 -3.36 -1.01 5.16
N SER A 12 -4.64 -0.65 5.30
CA SER A 12 -5.66 -1.55 5.84
C SER A 12 -5.93 -2.77 4.94
N LEU A 13 -5.86 -2.60 3.62
CA LEU A 13 -5.97 -3.71 2.66
C LEU A 13 -4.75 -4.64 2.74
N TYR A 14 -3.55 -4.08 2.77
CA TYR A 14 -2.32 -4.86 2.92
C TYR A 14 -2.34 -5.67 4.21
N ALA A 15 -2.67 -5.04 5.33
CA ALA A 15 -2.80 -5.72 6.62
C ALA A 15 -3.83 -6.86 6.57
N PHE A 16 -4.98 -6.63 5.93
CA PHE A 16 -6.01 -7.66 5.79
C PHE A 16 -5.51 -8.87 4.99
N ASP A 17 -4.91 -8.63 3.83
CA ASP A 17 -4.40 -9.69 2.94
C ASP A 17 -3.27 -10.50 3.60
N GLU A 18 -2.43 -9.86 4.42
CA GLU A 18 -1.37 -10.53 5.19
C GLU A 18 -1.87 -11.18 6.50
N GLY A 19 -3.20 -11.25 6.68
CA GLY A 19 -3.83 -12.06 7.72
C GLY A 19 -4.37 -11.31 8.93
N ALA A 20 -4.33 -9.97 8.95
CA ALA A 20 -5.03 -9.16 9.95
C ALA A 20 -6.52 -9.02 9.59
N THR A 21 -7.25 -10.14 9.68
CA THR A 21 -8.64 -10.27 9.19
C THR A 21 -9.69 -9.46 9.97
N ASP A 22 -9.31 -8.83 11.08
CA ASP A 22 -10.21 -8.04 11.95
C ASP A 22 -10.35 -6.56 11.52
N SER A 23 -9.80 -6.19 10.35
CA SER A 23 -9.76 -4.79 9.86
C SER A 23 -11.09 -4.25 9.30
N GLY A 24 -12.16 -5.06 9.27
CA GLY A 24 -13.52 -4.59 8.92
C GLY A 24 -13.72 -4.16 7.46
N ILE A 25 -12.73 -4.33 6.58
CA ILE A 25 -12.85 -3.99 5.16
C ILE A 25 -13.57 -5.12 4.41
N ASN A 26 -14.67 -4.77 3.73
CA ASN A 26 -15.35 -5.70 2.82
C ASN A 26 -14.60 -5.75 1.48
N ASP A 27 -13.90 -6.87 1.32
CA ASP A 27 -12.53 -6.95 0.85
C ASP A 27 -12.36 -6.80 -0.68
N LYS A 28 -13.27 -7.37 -1.48
CA LYS A 28 -13.05 -7.45 -2.94
C LYS A 28 -13.38 -6.18 -3.71
N ILE A 29 -14.42 -5.44 -3.30
CA ILE A 29 -14.87 -4.25 -4.05
C ILE A 29 -13.86 -3.12 -3.87
N THR A 30 -13.41 -2.88 -2.63
CA THR A 30 -12.43 -1.84 -2.32
C THR A 30 -11.08 -2.16 -2.95
N LYS A 31 -10.60 -3.40 -2.82
CA LYS A 31 -9.37 -3.87 -3.49
C LYS A 31 -9.43 -3.65 -5.00
N ASN A 32 -10.53 -4.02 -5.66
CA ASN A 32 -10.71 -3.79 -7.10
C ASN A 32 -10.71 -2.30 -7.48
N LYS A 33 -11.34 -1.43 -6.69
CA LYS A 33 -11.33 0.03 -6.95
C LYS A 33 -9.93 0.61 -6.85
N ILE A 34 -9.19 0.24 -5.81
CA ILE A 34 -7.81 0.71 -5.61
C ILE A 34 -6.91 0.18 -6.71
N ARG A 35 -7.03 -1.11 -7.06
CA ARG A 35 -6.31 -1.71 -8.18
C ARG A 35 -6.58 -0.97 -9.50
N GLN A 36 -7.84 -0.68 -9.81
CA GLN A 36 -8.21 0.08 -11.02
C GLN A 36 -7.65 1.50 -11.00
N TYR A 37 -7.70 2.17 -9.85
CA TYR A 37 -7.15 3.51 -9.68
C TYR A 37 -5.64 3.51 -9.96
N LEU A 38 -4.89 2.61 -9.33
CA LEU A 38 -3.44 2.49 -9.51
C LEU A 38 -3.05 2.11 -10.96
N ALA A 39 -3.79 1.19 -11.58
CA ALA A 39 -3.51 0.73 -12.94
C ALA A 39 -3.75 1.80 -14.03
N GLN A 40 -4.48 2.88 -13.70
CA GLN A 40 -4.74 4.01 -14.60
C GLN A 40 -3.73 5.15 -14.44
N MET A 41 -2.86 5.09 -13.43
CA MET A 41 -1.85 6.11 -13.20
C MET A 41 -0.72 5.99 -14.22
N LEU A 42 -0.14 7.14 -14.59
CA LEU A 42 1.12 7.14 -15.30
C LEU A 42 2.21 6.58 -14.38
N GLU A 43 3.18 5.87 -14.96
CA GLU A 43 4.24 5.18 -14.22
C GLU A 43 4.96 6.10 -13.23
N MET A 44 5.33 7.31 -13.66
CA MET A 44 5.98 8.30 -12.79
C MET A 44 5.10 8.75 -11.63
N ASP A 45 3.80 8.95 -11.85
CA ASP A 45 2.87 9.38 -10.80
C ASP A 45 2.65 8.26 -9.78
N LEU A 46 2.57 7.01 -10.26
CA LEU A 46 2.50 5.81 -9.43
C LEU A 46 3.75 5.69 -8.54
N VAL A 47 4.94 5.80 -9.13
CA VAL A 47 6.21 5.76 -8.39
C VAL A 47 6.24 6.82 -7.30
N LEU A 48 5.85 8.06 -7.60
CA LEU A 48 5.84 9.15 -6.62
C LEU A 48 4.81 8.93 -5.51
N LEU A 49 3.62 8.43 -5.84
CA LEU A 49 2.58 8.11 -4.88
C LEU A 49 3.03 7.02 -3.90
N ILE A 50 3.58 5.92 -4.42
CA ILE A 50 4.04 4.80 -3.60
C ILE A 50 5.29 5.16 -2.80
N THR A 51 6.22 5.94 -3.38
CA THR A 51 7.37 6.48 -2.63
C THR A 51 6.90 7.32 -1.44
N SER A 52 5.85 8.14 -1.64
CA SER A 52 5.28 8.95 -0.56
C SER A 52 4.64 8.10 0.52
N PHE A 53 3.89 7.07 0.15
CA PHE A 53 3.31 6.09 1.08
C PHE A 53 4.39 5.40 1.90
N VAL A 54 5.42 4.85 1.24
CA VAL A 54 6.50 4.12 1.90
C VAL A 54 7.27 4.99 2.88
N ARG A 55 7.53 6.24 2.50
CA ARG A 55 8.22 7.20 3.37
C ARG A 55 7.43 7.49 4.64
N GLU A 56 6.11 7.56 4.55
CA GLU A 56 5.26 7.90 5.69
C GLU A 56 5.05 6.69 6.62
N TYR A 57 4.71 5.52 6.05
CA TYR A 57 4.26 4.35 6.80
C TYR A 57 5.39 3.41 7.24
N TYR A 58 6.51 3.34 6.50
CA TYR A 58 7.61 2.39 6.80
C TYR A 58 8.94 3.07 7.13
N LEU A 59 9.25 4.20 6.48
CA LEU A 59 10.57 4.84 6.57
C LEU A 59 10.57 6.17 7.34
N SER A 60 9.46 6.54 7.98
CA SER A 60 9.45 7.68 8.89
C SER A 60 10.23 7.34 10.17
N ASP A 61 10.80 8.35 10.84
CA ASP A 61 11.52 8.14 12.10
C ASP A 61 10.66 7.40 13.13
N SER A 62 9.36 7.70 13.18
CA SER A 62 8.40 7.00 14.04
C SER A 62 8.21 5.52 13.65
N ALA A 63 8.13 5.21 12.36
CA ALA A 63 7.96 3.85 11.87
C ALA A 63 9.20 3.01 12.16
N ILE A 64 10.39 3.54 11.84
CA ILE A 64 11.68 2.88 12.09
C ILE A 64 11.86 2.60 13.59
N ASN A 65 11.57 3.58 14.46
CA ASN A 65 11.64 3.37 15.91
C ASN A 65 10.61 2.37 16.45
N SER A 66 9.52 2.14 15.70
CA SER A 66 8.51 1.12 16.02
C SER A 66 8.88 -0.27 15.50
N GLY A 67 10.00 -0.40 14.78
CA GLY A 67 10.54 -1.67 14.29
C GLY A 67 10.32 -1.95 12.81
N TYR A 68 9.71 -1.01 12.05
CA TYR A 68 9.63 -1.14 10.59
C TYR A 68 11.01 -1.03 9.95
N SER A 69 11.19 -1.78 8.87
CA SER A 69 12.47 -1.95 8.19
C SER A 69 12.29 -1.97 6.68
N ILE A 70 13.43 -1.99 5.96
CA ILE A 70 13.41 -2.16 4.51
C ILE A 70 12.80 -3.50 4.07
N ILE A 71 12.80 -4.52 4.93
CA ILE A 71 12.19 -5.82 4.64
C ILE A 71 10.66 -5.68 4.53
N ASP A 72 10.05 -4.85 5.38
CA ASP A 72 8.61 -4.59 5.35
C ASP A 72 8.20 -3.84 4.08
N VAL A 73 9.06 -2.93 3.61
CA VAL A 73 8.88 -2.25 2.31
C VAL A 73 8.91 -3.26 1.17
N LEU A 74 9.88 -4.18 1.16
CA LEU A 74 9.98 -5.22 0.13
C LEU A 74 8.73 -6.12 0.12
N ALA A 75 8.28 -6.55 1.31
CA ALA A 75 7.07 -7.36 1.43
C ALA A 75 5.82 -6.63 0.88
N PHE A 76 5.69 -5.32 1.18
CA PHE A 76 4.61 -4.50 0.63
C PHE A 76 4.69 -4.37 -0.90
N LEU A 77 5.89 -4.16 -1.48
CA LEU A 77 6.06 -4.09 -2.93
C LEU A 77 5.77 -5.43 -3.62
N GLU A 78 6.17 -6.54 -3.01
CA GLU A 78 5.84 -7.89 -3.49
C GLU A 78 4.33 -8.16 -3.43
N TRP A 79 3.65 -7.67 -2.39
CA TRP A 79 2.20 -7.73 -2.29
C TRP A 79 1.51 -6.90 -3.39
N LEU A 80 1.99 -5.68 -3.68
CA LEU A 80 1.47 -4.87 -4.79
C LEU A 80 1.56 -5.61 -6.13
N ASP A 81 2.66 -6.31 -6.38
CA ASP A 81 2.82 -7.10 -7.59
C ASP A 81 1.88 -8.32 -7.59
N ARG A 82 1.95 -9.15 -6.55
CA ARG A 82 1.23 -10.43 -6.45
C ARG A 82 -0.29 -10.27 -6.36
N GLU A 83 -0.76 -9.39 -5.50
CA GLU A 83 -2.18 -9.26 -5.13
C GLU A 83 -2.89 -8.14 -5.89
N MET A 84 -2.15 -7.07 -6.21
CA MET A 84 -2.70 -5.89 -6.88
C MET A 84 -2.34 -5.85 -8.37
N ASN A 85 -1.39 -6.66 -8.84
CA ASN A 85 -0.88 -6.65 -10.23
C ASN A 85 -0.38 -5.25 -10.61
N ILE A 86 0.33 -4.60 -9.68
CA ILE A 86 0.95 -3.29 -9.84
C ILE A 86 2.46 -3.47 -9.64
N CYS A 87 3.21 -3.40 -10.74
CA CYS A 87 4.68 -3.46 -10.70
C CYS A 87 5.25 -2.05 -10.67
N ILE A 88 6.29 -1.84 -9.86
CA ILE A 88 7.06 -0.60 -9.81
C ILE A 88 8.48 -0.95 -10.24
N ASN A 89 8.90 -0.47 -11.42
CA ASN A 89 10.20 -0.77 -12.02
C ASN A 89 11.24 0.30 -11.70
#